data_AF-A0A356KJB9-F1
#
_entry.id   AF-A0A356KJB9-F1
#
_cell.length_a   1.000
_cell.length_b   1.000
_cell.length_c   1.000
_cell.angle_alpha   90.00
_cell.angle_beta   90.00
_cell.angle_gamma   90.00
#
_symmetry.space_group_name_H-M   'P 1'
#
loop_
_entity.id
_entity.type
_entity.pdbx_description
1 polymer ?
#
loop_
_entity_poly.entity_id
_entity_poly.type
_entity_poly.pdbx_seq_one_letter_code
_entity_poly.pdbx_strand_id
1 'polypeptide(L)'
;GGVGRLRVLHGDVARTPLERGAVEGATALEVLEHLPDPAAAARELVRVARRFVIASVPSKPDDNPEHLHLFSPGDLEQLFLSAGARRVDVEHVLNHRVAVVLL
;
A
#
# COMPACT_ATOMS: atom_id res chain seq x y z
N GLY A 1 -3.98 -11.55 -18.04
CA GLY A 1 -2.64 -11.46 -17.41
C GLY A 1 -1.87 -12.74 -17.69
N GLY A 2 -0.56 -12.74 -17.44
CA GLY A 2 0.35 -13.88 -17.64
C GLY A 2 1.81 -13.40 -17.62
N VAL A 3 2.77 -14.31 -17.41
CA VAL A 3 4.21 -13.95 -17.28
C VAL A 3 4.73 -13.18 -18.50
N GLY A 4 4.20 -13.44 -19.71
CA GLY A 4 4.58 -12.71 -20.93
C GLY A 4 4.19 -11.23 -20.98
N ARG A 5 3.43 -10.73 -20.00
CA ARG A 5 3.12 -9.29 -19.81
C ARG A 5 3.50 -8.79 -18.41
N LEU A 6 4.41 -9.51 -17.75
CA LEU A 6 4.99 -9.12 -16.46
C LEU A 6 6.28 -8.35 -16.69
N ARG A 7 6.37 -7.15 -16.11
CA ARG A 7 7.64 -6.43 -15.96
C ARG A 7 7.99 -6.40 -14.49
N VAL A 8 9.15 -6.91 -14.14
CA VAL A 8 9.69 -6.88 -12.78
C VAL A 8 10.69 -5.72 -12.69
N LEU A 9 10.57 -4.94 -11.62
CA LEU A 9 11.51 -3.87 -11.27
C LEU A 9 12.05 -4.18 -9.88
N HIS A 10 13.37 -4.14 -9.73
CA HIS A 10 14.01 -4.21 -8.42
C HIS A 10 14.25 -2.78 -7.92
N GLY A 11 13.83 -2.46 -6.70
CA GLY A 11 14.00 -1.14 -6.12
C GLY A 11 13.22 -0.95 -4.83
N ASP A 12 13.22 0.29 -4.37
CA ASP A 12 12.52 0.74 -3.17
C ASP A 12 11.10 1.21 -3.53
N VAL A 13 10.09 0.67 -2.84
CA VAL A 13 8.68 1.02 -3.05
C VAL A 13 8.37 2.48 -2.68
N ALA A 14 9.21 3.14 -1.88
CA ALA A 14 9.12 4.56 -1.60
C ALA A 14 9.59 5.45 -2.78
N ARG A 15 10.28 4.87 -3.77
CA ARG A 15 10.84 5.61 -4.91
C ARG A 15 11.01 4.72 -6.15
N THR A 16 9.89 4.49 -6.83
CA THR A 16 9.84 3.72 -8.08
C THR A 16 10.30 4.60 -9.26
N PRO A 17 10.78 3.98 -10.35
CA PRO A 17 11.08 4.71 -11.59
C PRO A 17 9.82 5.01 -12.43
N LEU A 18 8.61 4.72 -11.93
CA LEU A 18 7.36 4.92 -12.65
C LEU A 18 6.96 6.40 -12.63
N GLU A 19 6.39 6.88 -13.73
CA GLU A 19 5.83 8.22 -13.80
C GLU A 19 4.55 8.34 -12.94
N ARG A 20 4.11 9.58 -12.70
CA ARG A 20 2.83 9.82 -12.01
C ARG A 20 1.70 9.26 -12.87
N GLY A 21 0.79 8.48 -12.27
CA GLY A 21 -0.33 7.89 -12.98
C GLY A 21 0.09 6.95 -14.12
N ALA A 22 1.21 6.24 -13.97
CA ALA A 22 1.69 5.26 -14.93
C ALA A 22 0.87 3.96 -14.95
N VAL A 23 0.14 3.65 -13.87
CA VAL A 23 -0.71 2.45 -13.76
C VAL A 23 -2.14 2.81 -13.39
N GLU A 24 -3.11 2.04 -13.88
CA GLU A 24 -4.53 2.27 -13.56
C GLU A 24 -4.81 2.11 -12.04
N GLY A 25 -4.19 1.12 -11.41
CA GLY A 25 -4.21 0.94 -9.96
C GLY A 25 -2.95 0.25 -9.47
N ALA A 26 -2.67 0.39 -8.18
CA ALA A 26 -1.54 -0.26 -7.51
C ALA A 26 -2.02 -1.16 -6.38
N THR A 27 -1.24 -2.19 -6.06
CA THR A 27 -1.50 -3.07 -4.92
C THR A 27 -0.26 -3.19 -4.05
N ALA A 28 -0.42 -3.11 -2.72
CA ALA A 28 0.63 -3.36 -1.73
C ALA A 28 0.09 -4.35 -0.70
N LEU A 29 0.31 -5.64 -0.95
CA LEU A 29 -0.27 -6.72 -0.16
C LEU A 29 0.78 -7.27 0.78
N GLU A 30 0.63 -7.03 2.09
CA GLU A 30 1.60 -7.40 3.13
C GLU A 30 2.99 -6.79 2.86
N VAL A 31 3.06 -5.45 2.89
CA VAL A 31 4.28 -4.69 2.55
C VAL A 31 4.51 -3.55 3.53
N LEU A 32 3.48 -2.75 3.83
CA LEU A 32 3.62 -1.48 4.55
C LEU A 32 4.14 -1.66 5.99
N GLU A 33 3.77 -2.76 6.63
CA GLU A 33 4.18 -3.18 7.98
C GLU A 33 5.69 -3.41 8.12
N HIS A 34 6.38 -3.66 7.01
CA HIS A 34 7.83 -3.88 6.97
C HIS A 34 8.63 -2.60 6.75
N LEU A 35 7.98 -1.49 6.39
CA LEU A 35 8.69 -0.29 5.93
C LEU A 35 9.05 0.63 7.10
N PRO A 36 10.28 1.14 7.21
CA PRO A 36 10.62 2.11 8.25
C PRO A 36 9.85 3.44 8.09
N ASP A 37 9.50 3.81 6.86
CA ASP A 37 8.65 4.95 6.53
C ASP A 37 7.50 4.52 5.59
N PRO A 38 6.38 4.01 6.13
CA PRO A 38 5.23 3.61 5.31
C PRO A 38 4.57 4.81 4.61
N ALA A 39 4.76 6.05 5.11
CA ALA A 39 4.19 7.25 4.50
C ALA A 39 4.89 7.63 3.19
N ALA A 40 6.20 7.39 3.07
CA ALA A 40 6.90 7.52 1.79
C ALA A 40 6.35 6.56 0.73
N ALA A 41 6.13 5.29 1.10
CA ALA A 41 5.53 4.31 0.20
C ALA A 41 4.07 4.62 -0.15
N ALA A 42 3.26 5.05 0.81
CA ALA A 42 1.88 5.46 0.53
C ALA A 42 1.82 6.62 -0.48
N ARG A 43 2.67 7.64 -0.32
CA ARG A 43 2.80 8.75 -1.28
C ARG A 43 3.21 8.27 -2.66
N GLU A 44 4.15 7.33 -2.73
CA GLU A 44 4.62 6.78 -3.99
C GLU A 44 3.53 5.96 -4.69
N LEU A 45 2.82 5.10 -3.97
CA LEU A 45 1.67 4.33 -4.46
C LEU A 45 0.56 5.25 -5.01
N VAL A 46 0.19 6.28 -4.26
CA VAL A 46 -0.76 7.31 -4.68
C VAL A 46 -0.26 8.08 -5.91
N ARG A 47 1.04 8.37 -5.99
CA ARG A 47 1.63 9.07 -7.13
C ARG A 47 1.54 8.25 -8.41
N VAL A 48 1.90 6.96 -8.37
CA VAL A 48 2.02 6.13 -9.58
C VAL A 48 0.68 5.59 -10.08
N ALA A 49 -0.31 5.43 -9.18
CA ALA A 49 -1.65 4.98 -9.55
C ALA A 49 -2.53 6.12 -10.08
N ARG A 50 -3.40 5.80 -11.05
CA ARG A 50 -4.35 6.76 -11.64
C ARG A 50 -5.69 6.79 -10.93
N ARG A 51 -6.17 5.63 -10.44
CA ARG A 51 -7.55 5.49 -9.97
C ARG A 51 -7.65 4.99 -8.55
N PHE A 52 -6.87 3.98 -8.18
CA PHE A 52 -6.99 3.35 -6.87
C PHE A 52 -5.70 2.67 -6.40
N VAL A 53 -5.61 2.49 -5.08
CA VAL A 53 -4.65 1.59 -4.43
C VAL A 53 -5.43 0.57 -3.60
N ILE A 54 -4.98 -0.68 -3.58
CA ILE A 54 -5.43 -1.70 -2.62
C ILE A 54 -4.24 -2.07 -1.76
N ALA A 55 -4.35 -1.91 -0.45
CA ALA A 55 -3.30 -2.30 0.47
C ALA A 55 -3.81 -3.29 1.51
N SER A 56 -2.99 -4.24 1.93
CA SER A 56 -3.27 -5.11 3.07
C SER A 56 -2.11 -5.13 4.06
N VAL A 57 -2.46 -5.30 5.33
CA VAL A 57 -1.51 -5.46 6.45
C VAL A 57 -2.11 -6.41 7.50
N PRO A 58 -1.28 -7.02 8.36
CA PRO A 58 -1.74 -7.82 9.49
C PRO A 58 -2.68 -7.04 10.42
N SER A 59 -3.74 -7.68 10.90
CA SER A 59 -4.71 -7.05 11.81
C SER A 59 -4.44 -7.29 13.29
N LYS A 60 -3.50 -8.20 13.60
CA LYS A 60 -3.12 -8.62 14.95
C LYS A 60 -1.59 -8.74 15.05
N PRO A 61 -1.03 -8.65 16.27
CA PRO A 61 0.39 -8.95 16.49
C PRO A 61 0.73 -10.40 16.12
N ASP A 62 1.96 -10.62 15.70
CA ASP A 62 2.59 -11.93 15.53
C ASP A 62 4.05 -11.90 16.03
N ASP A 63 4.81 -12.96 15.75
CA ASP A 63 6.20 -13.12 16.14
C ASP A 63 7.19 -12.80 15.01
N ASN A 64 6.74 -12.20 13.90
CA ASN A 64 7.62 -11.84 12.81
C ASN A 64 8.43 -10.58 13.18
N PRO A 65 9.76 -10.67 13.36
CA PRO A 65 10.59 -9.51 13.71
C PRO A 65 10.68 -8.47 12.59
N GLU A 66 10.28 -8.81 11.36
CA GLU A 66 10.24 -7.88 10.24
C GLU A 66 8.96 -7.01 10.23
N HIS A 67 7.97 -7.31 11.07
CA HIS A 67 6.79 -6.47 11.25
C HIS A 67 7.10 -5.30 12.19
N LEU A 68 7.46 -4.16 11.60
CA LEU A 68 7.77 -2.94 12.32
C LEU A 68 6.52 -2.21 12.82
N HIS A 69 5.39 -2.38 12.14
CA HIS A 69 4.14 -1.68 12.42
C HIS A 69 2.96 -2.62 12.55
N LEU A 70 2.09 -2.34 13.51
CA LEU A 70 0.75 -2.91 13.58
C LEU A 70 -0.28 -1.78 13.42
N PHE A 71 -0.86 -1.67 12.23
CA PHE A 71 -1.78 -0.57 11.91
C PHE A 71 -3.18 -0.83 12.43
N SER A 72 -3.77 0.13 13.15
CA SER A 72 -5.22 0.20 13.32
C SER A 72 -5.91 0.60 12.01
N PRO A 73 -7.25 0.46 11.89
CA PRO A 73 -7.97 0.96 10.72
C PRO A 73 -7.79 2.47 10.50
N GLY A 74 -7.78 3.25 11.59
CA GLY A 74 -7.58 4.70 11.53
C GLY A 74 -6.18 5.07 11.07
N ASP A 75 -5.15 4.29 11.44
CA ASP A 75 -3.78 4.53 10.98
C ASP A 75 -3.67 4.35 9.47
N LEU A 76 -4.26 3.29 8.89
CA LEU A 76 -4.28 3.07 7.44
C LEU A 76 -5.06 4.15 6.70
N GLU A 77 -6.22 4.54 7.22
CA GLU A 77 -7.02 5.63 6.65
C GLU A 77 -6.22 6.93 6.61
N GLN A 78 -5.64 7.34 7.74
CA GLN A 78 -4.86 8.59 7.83
C GLN A 78 -3.58 8.54 6.99
N LEU A 79 -2.92 7.37 6.90
CA LEU A 79 -1.74 7.18 6.07
C LEU A 79 -2.02 7.53 4.61
N PHE A 80 -3.10 7.00 4.04
CA PHE A 80 -3.44 7.22 2.63
C PHE A 80 -4.12 8.58 2.37
N LEU A 81 -4.94 9.09 3.29
CA LEU A 81 -5.48 10.45 3.18
C LEU A 81 -4.35 11.48 3.18
N SER A 82 -3.37 11.34 4.08
CA SER A 82 -2.18 12.20 4.14
C SER A 82 -1.29 12.08 2.90
N ALA A 83 -1.34 10.93 2.22
CA ALA A 83 -0.64 10.71 0.95
C ALA A 83 -1.35 11.34 -0.27
N GLY A 84 -2.57 11.85 -0.10
CA GLY A 84 -3.35 12.53 -1.15
C GLY A 84 -4.51 11.71 -1.71
N ALA A 85 -4.92 10.63 -1.05
CA ALA A 85 -6.14 9.92 -1.42
C ALA A 85 -7.40 10.78 -1.15
N ARG A 86 -8.42 10.63 -1.99
CA ARG A 86 -9.73 11.29 -1.80
C ARG A 86 -10.61 10.56 -0.80
N ARG A 87 -10.52 9.24 -0.75
CA ARG A 87 -11.31 8.37 0.13
C ARG A 87 -10.55 7.09 0.42
N VAL A 88 -10.69 6.60 1.64
CA VAL A 88 -10.13 5.31 2.06
C VAL A 88 -11.23 4.56 2.80
N ASP A 89 -11.54 3.36 2.35
CA ASP A 89 -12.40 2.42 3.07
C ASP A 89 -11.53 1.28 3.59
N VAL A 90 -11.60 0.97 4.89
CA VAL A 90 -10.81 -0.10 5.52
C VAL A 90 -11.73 -1.22 5.96
N GLU A 91 -11.56 -2.38 5.35
CA GLU A 91 -12.28 -3.60 5.69
C GLU A 91 -11.41 -4.56 6.51
N HIS A 92 -12.06 -5.43 7.28
CA HIS A 92 -11.39 -6.52 8.00
C HIS A 92 -11.74 -7.84 7.31
N VAL A 93 -10.72 -8.55 6.85
CA VAL A 93 -10.79 -9.93 6.36
C VAL A 93 -9.87 -10.77 7.23
N LEU A 94 -10.25 -12.00 7.60
CA LEU A 94 -9.55 -12.86 8.58
C LEU A 94 -8.05 -12.51 8.82
N ASN A 95 -7.74 -11.97 10.01
CA ASN A 95 -6.41 -11.57 10.48
C ASN A 95 -5.71 -10.43 9.68
N HIS A 96 -6.40 -9.75 8.78
CA HIS A 96 -5.84 -8.70 7.93
C HIS A 96 -6.78 -7.50 7.81
N ARG A 97 -6.20 -6.32 7.63
CA ARG A 97 -6.93 -5.11 7.24
C ARG A 97 -6.68 -4.86 5.77
N VAL A 98 -7.73 -4.56 5.01
CA VAL A 98 -7.63 -4.23 3.58
C VAL A 98 -8.12 -2.80 3.39
N ALA A 99 -7.25 -1.93 2.91
CA ALA A 99 -7.60 -0.56 2.54
C ALA A 99 -7.90 -0.50 1.04
N VAL A 100 -9.09 -0.01 0.69
CA VAL A 100 -9.48 0.39 -0.67
C VAL A 100 -9.37 1.91 -0.76
N VAL A 101 -8.41 2.38 -1.54
CA VAL A 101 -8.00 3.79 -1.60
C VAL A 101 -8.39 4.35 -2.96
N LEU A 102 -9.16 5.44 -2.98
CA LEU A 102 -9.58 6.13 -4.21
C LEU A 102 -8.81 7.45 -4.38
N LEU A 103 -8.27 7.68 -5.59
CA LEU A 103 -7.40 8.81 -5.94
C LEU A 103 -8.09 9.82 -6.85
#